data_AF-A0A7C3X5W6-F1
#
_entry.id   AF-A0A7C3X5W6-F1
#
_cell.length_a   1.000
_cell.length_b   1.000
_cell.length_c   1.000
_cell.angle_alpha   90.00
_cell.angle_beta   90.00
_cell.angle_gamma   90.00
#
_symmetry.space_group_name_H-M   'P 1'
#
loop_
_entity.id
_entity.type
_entity.pdbx_description
1 polymer ?
#
loop_
_entity_poly.entity_id
_entity_poly.type
_entity_poly.pdbx_seq_one_letter_code
_entity_poly.pdbx_strand_id
1 'polypeptide(L)' 'MRSRPLPQHVALIMDGNGRWAKARGLPRTEGHRQGAKTVERIARFV' A
#
# COMPACT_ATOMS: atom_id res chain seq x y z
N MET A 1 -6.92 13.96 -26.67
CA MET A 1 -7.28 12.98 -25.63
C MET A 1 -7.96 13.75 -24.50
N ARG A 2 -9.23 13.47 -24.17
CA ARG A 2 -9.88 14.15 -23.06
C ARG A 2 -9.32 13.59 -21.75
N SER A 3 -8.64 14.42 -20.96
CA SER A 3 -8.27 14.12 -19.59
C SER A 3 -9.55 13.88 -18.80
N ARG A 4 -9.73 12.66 -18.27
CA ARG A 4 -10.84 12.37 -17.36
C ARG A 4 -10.55 13.11 -16.04
N PRO A 5 -11.57 13.70 -15.40
CA PRO A 5 -11.39 14.33 -14.10
C PRO A 5 -10.87 13.31 -13.08
N LEU A 6 -9.96 13.76 -12.21
CA LEU A 6 -9.41 12.92 -11.13
C LEU A 6 -10.49 12.61 -10.08
N PRO A 7 -10.45 11.43 -9.44
CA PRO A 7 -11.34 11.11 -8.35
C PRO A 7 -11.06 12.01 -7.14
N GLN A 8 -12.12 12.50 -6.48
CA GLN A 8 -12.00 13.31 -5.26
C GLN A 8 -11.75 12.46 -3.99
N HIS A 9 -12.05 11.16 -4.04
CA HIS A 9 -11.88 10.25 -2.92
C HIS A 9 -11.55 8.85 -3.43
N VAL A 10 -10.60 8.18 -2.78
CA VAL A 10 -10.14 6.83 -3.11
C VAL A 10 -10.05 6.02 -1.83
N ALA A 11 -10.64 4.83 -1.82
CA ALA A 11 -10.49 3.85 -0.75
C ALA A 11 -9.59 2.70 -1.22
N LEU A 12 -8.73 2.19 -0.31
CA LEU A 12 -7.73 1.17 -0.61
C LEU A 12 -7.77 0.06 0.45
N ILE A 13 -7.79 -1.20 0.02
CA ILE A 13 -7.59 -2.37 0.90
C ILE A 13 -6.15 -2.83 0.76
N MET A 14 -5.36 -2.65 1.82
CA MET A 14 -3.95 -3.07 1.81
C MET A 14 -3.77 -4.52 2.27
N ASP A 15 -4.10 -5.46 1.39
CA ASP A 15 -3.85 -6.90 1.61
C ASP A 15 -2.43 -7.33 1.17
N GLY A 16 -1.97 -8.46 1.68
CA GLY A 16 -0.76 -9.14 1.18
C GLY A 16 0.51 -8.92 1.99
N ASN A 17 0.50 -8.04 3.00
CA ASN A 17 1.66 -7.74 3.86
C ASN A 17 2.27 -9.01 4.49
N GLY A 18 1.44 -9.93 4.98
CA GLY A 18 1.89 -11.20 5.54
C GLY A 18 2.51 -12.15 4.50
N ARG A 19 1.96 -12.20 3.28
CA ARG A 19 2.52 -12.99 2.17
C ARG A 19 3.85 -12.40 1.71
N TRP A 20 3.95 -11.07 1.66
CA TRP A 20 5.18 -10.35 1.33
C TRP A 20 6.32 -10.67 2.31
N ALA A 21 6.03 -10.70 3.61
CA ALA A 21 7.00 -11.06 4.65
C ALA A 21 7.43 -12.53 4.53
N LYS A 22 6.46 -13.45 4.38
CA LYS A 22 6.73 -14.89 4.22
C LYS A 22 7.64 -15.19 3.02
N ALA A 23 7.38 -14.57 1.88
CA ALA A 23 8.17 -14.75 0.66
C ALA A 23 9.64 -14.28 0.82
N ARG A 24 9.94 -13.52 1.87
CA ARG A 24 11.28 -12.99 2.18
C ARG A 24 11.91 -13.66 3.41
N GLY A 25 11.28 -14.69 3.97
CA GLY A 25 11.74 -15.32 5.21
C GLY A 25 11.65 -14.41 6.43
N LEU A 26 10.82 -13.36 6.38
CA LEU A 26 10.69 -12.37 7.45
C LEU A 26 9.49 -12.66 8.37
N PRO A 27 9.54 -12.23 9.64
CA PRO A 27 8.38 -12.24 10.53
C PRO A 27 7.22 -11.41 9.96
N ARG A 28 5.97 -11.81 10.27
CA ARG A 28 4.76 -11.08 9.81
C ARG A 28 4.73 -9.60 10.21
N THR A 29 5.28 -9.27 11.38
CA THR A 29 5.40 -7.89 11.89
C THR A 29 6.18 -6.99 10.93
N GLU A 30 7.18 -7.52 10.22
CA GLU A 30 7.93 -6.75 9.23
C GLU A 30 7.08 -6.45 7.99
N GLY A 31 6.19 -7.36 7.61
CA GLY A 31 5.17 -7.10 6.60
C GLY A 31 4.24 -5.95 6.99
N HIS A 32 3.81 -5.88 8.26
CA HIS A 32 3.00 -4.77 8.75
C HIS A 32 3.75 -3.43 8.72
N ARG A 33 5.02 -3.41 9.16
CA ARG A 33 5.87 -2.20 9.07
C ARG A 33 6.04 -1.73 7.63
N GLN A 34 6.25 -2.67 6.69
CA GLN A 34 6.35 -2.34 5.28
C GLN A 34 5.03 -1.83 4.70
N GLY A 35 3.90 -2.40 5.13
CA GLY A 35 2.57 -1.91 4.81
C GLY A 35 2.37 -0.46 5.25
N ALA A 36 2.77 -0.11 6.48
CA ALA A 36 2.69 1.26 7.02
C ALA A 36 3.53 2.26 6.19
N LYS A 37 4.77 1.91 5.84
CA LYS A 37 5.61 2.74 4.95
C LYS A 37 4.98 2.92 3.55
N THR A 38 4.28 1.89 3.08
CA THR A 38 3.65 1.91 1.75
C THR A 38 2.45 2.86 1.72
N VAL A 39 1.57 2.81 2.74
CA VAL A 39 0.44 3.76 2.81
C VAL A 39 0.92 5.19 2.98
N GLU A 40 1.96 5.43 3.77
CA GLU A 40 2.53 6.77 3.94
C GLU A 40 3.00 7.34 2.59
N ARG A 41 3.71 6.52 1.79
CA ARG A 41 4.15 6.94 0.46
C ARG A 41 2.98 7.22 -0.49
N ILE A 42 1.94 6.39 -0.47
CA ILE A 42 0.76 6.57 -1.33
C ILE A 42 0.00 7.84 -0.93
N ALA A 43 -0.22 8.05 0.36
CA ALA A 43 -0.94 9.21 0.88
C ALA A 43 -0.22 10.54 0.64
N ARG A 44 1.11 10.52 0.51
CA ARG A 44 1.91 11.70 0.15
C ARG A 44 2.00 11.94 -1.37
N PHE A 45 1.66 10.94 -2.18
CA PHE A 45 1.70 11.03 -3.64
C PHE A 45 0.43 11.66 -4.22
N VAL A 46 -0.69 11.51 -3.50
CA VAL A 46 -1.98 12.15 -3.84
C VAL A 46 -2.01 13.62 -3.45
#